data_AF-A0A643BL68-F1
#
_entry.id   AF-A0A643BL68-F1
#
_cell.length_a   1.000
_cell.length_b   1.000
_cell.length_c   1.000
_cell.angle_alpha   90.00
_cell.angle_beta   90.00
_cell.angle_gamma   90.00
#
_symmetry.space_group_name_H-M   'P 1'
#
loop_
_entity.id
_entity.type
_entity.pdbx_description
1 polymer ?
#
loop_
_entity_poly.entity_id
_entity_poly.type
_entity_poly.pdbx_seq_one_letter_code
_entity_poly.pdbx_strand_id
1 'polypeptide(L)'
;MLVVYPWTQRFFEAFGDLSTADAVMKNPKVKAHGKKVLASFSDGLKHLDDLKGTFATLSELHCDKLHVDPENFRLLGNVLVIVLARHFGKEFTPELQAAYQKVVAGVANALAHKYH
;
A
#
# COMPACT_ATOMS: atom_id res chain seq x y z
N MET A 1 3.16 0.14 7.91
CA MET A 1 3.58 -1.12 7.27
C MET A 1 4.91 -1.57 7.83
N LEU A 2 6.03 -0.93 7.49
CA LEU A 2 7.39 -1.40 7.86
C LEU A 2 7.65 -1.56 9.37
N VAL A 3 6.91 -0.86 10.24
CA VAL A 3 7.00 -1.01 11.70
C VAL A 3 6.11 -2.15 12.22
N VAL A 4 4.89 -2.27 11.72
CA VAL A 4 3.88 -3.24 12.20
C VAL A 4 4.14 -4.64 11.62
N TYR A 5 4.67 -4.69 10.39
CA TYR A 5 4.96 -5.91 9.63
C TYR A 5 6.43 -5.91 9.22
N PRO A 6 7.37 -6.10 10.15
CA PRO A 6 8.80 -5.83 9.93
C PRO A 6 9.44 -6.73 8.86
N TRP A 7 8.89 -7.91 8.58
CA TRP A 7 9.36 -8.76 7.47
C TRP A 7 9.29 -8.06 6.10
N THR A 8 8.41 -7.07 5.96
CA THR A 8 8.29 -6.27 4.72
C THR A 8 9.51 -5.38 4.47
N GLN A 9 10.38 -5.15 5.46
CA GLN A 9 11.60 -4.37 5.30
C GLN A 9 12.60 -5.03 4.33
N ARG A 10 12.54 -6.35 4.14
CA ARG A 10 13.41 -7.09 3.20
C ARG A 10 13.35 -6.56 1.76
N PHE A 11 12.23 -5.96 1.36
CA PHE A 11 12.05 -5.38 0.02
C PHE A 11 12.70 -4.00 -0.13
N PHE A 12 13.24 -3.43 0.95
CA PHE A 12 13.70 -2.05 1.04
C PHE A 12 15.12 -1.92 1.60
N GLU A 13 15.96 -2.95 1.48
CA GLU A 13 17.35 -2.91 1.97
C GLU A 13 18.14 -1.70 1.44
N ALA A 14 17.91 -1.33 0.18
CA ALA A 14 18.52 -0.16 -0.45
C ALA A 14 18.10 1.19 0.18
N PHE A 15 17.13 1.20 1.11
CA PHE A 15 16.66 2.41 1.78
C PHE A 15 17.53 2.80 2.98
N GLY A 16 18.50 1.97 3.36
CA GLY A 16 19.39 2.21 4.49
C GLY A 16 18.76 1.75 5.80
N ASP A 17 18.99 2.50 6.89
CA ASP A 17 18.53 2.10 8.22
C ASP A 17 17.00 2.10 8.35
N LEU A 18 16.46 0.94 8.72
CA LEU A 18 15.06 0.66 9.02
C LEU A 18 14.91 -0.10 10.37
N SER A 19 15.97 -0.17 11.16
CA SER A 19 16.09 -1.04 12.36
C SER A 19 15.16 -0.67 13.51
N THR A 20 14.74 0.60 13.58
CA THR A 20 13.83 1.12 14.61
C THR A 20 12.66 1.87 14.00
N ALA A 21 11.58 2.02 14.77
CA ALA A 21 10.43 2.81 14.33
C ALA A 21 10.82 4.26 14.00
N ASP A 22 11.69 4.88 14.80
CA ASP A 22 12.15 6.26 14.56
C ASP A 22 12.97 6.36 13.27
N ALA A 23 13.88 5.40 13.02
CA ALA A 23 14.64 5.30 11.78
C ALA A 23 13.71 5.20 10.56
N VAL A 24 12.73 4.28 10.60
CA VAL A 24 11.73 4.11 9.52
C VAL A 24 10.94 5.41 9.28
N MET A 25 10.45 6.05 10.34
CA MET A 25 9.58 7.23 10.23
C MET A 25 10.33 8.48 9.76
N LYS A 26 11.63 8.59 10.04
CA LYS A 26 12.48 9.70 9.60
C LYS A 26 13.16 9.46 8.25
N ASN A 27 13.21 8.22 7.77
CA ASN A 27 13.91 7.85 6.53
C ASN A 27 13.34 8.58 5.30
N PRO A 28 14.16 9.37 4.57
CA PRO A 28 13.69 10.15 3.42
C PRO A 28 13.29 9.28 2.23
N LYS A 29 13.93 8.12 2.03
CA LYS A 29 13.59 7.18 0.94
C LYS A 29 12.24 6.50 1.21
N VAL A 30 11.94 6.16 2.47
CA VAL A 30 10.62 5.66 2.88
C VAL A 30 9.54 6.71 2.58
N LYS A 31 9.76 7.98 2.96
CA LYS A 31 8.81 9.07 2.66
C LYS A 31 8.60 9.27 1.16
N ALA A 32 9.69 9.29 0.39
CA ALA A 32 9.63 9.45 -1.06
C ALA A 32 8.88 8.29 -1.74
N HIS A 33 9.12 7.04 -1.29
CA HIS A 33 8.42 5.88 -1.81
C HIS A 33 6.95 5.87 -1.41
N GLY A 34 6.62 6.19 -0.16
CA GLY A 34 5.24 6.34 0.30
C GLY A 34 4.44 7.35 -0.54
N LYS A 35 5.07 8.46 -0.96
CA LYS A 35 4.45 9.41 -1.90
C LYS A 35 4.12 8.77 -3.25
N LYS A 36 5.01 7.95 -3.81
CA LYS A 36 4.76 7.23 -5.08
C LYS A 36 3.60 6.24 -4.95
N VAL A 37 3.57 5.48 -3.85
CA VAL A 37 2.49 4.53 -3.54
C VAL A 37 1.14 5.26 -3.46
N LEU A 38 1.06 6.36 -2.71
CA LEU A 38 -0.18 7.13 -2.57
C LEU A 38 -0.61 7.81 -3.89
N ALA A 39 0.34 8.24 -4.72
CA ALA A 39 0.03 8.78 -6.04
C ALA A 39 -0.60 7.72 -6.95
N SER A 40 -0.05 6.51 -6.99
CA SER A 40 -0.61 5.39 -7.75
C SER A 40 -1.98 4.94 -7.19
N PHE A 41 -2.14 4.91 -5.86
CA PHE A 41 -3.44 4.65 -5.24
C PHE A 41 -4.48 5.71 -5.64
N SER A 42 -4.11 6.99 -5.63
CA SER A 42 -4.98 8.09 -6.06
C SER A 42 -5.35 8.01 -7.54
N ASP A 43 -4.49 7.43 -8.37
CA ASP A 43 -4.79 7.18 -9.78
C ASP A 43 -5.84 6.07 -9.91
N GLY A 44 -5.67 4.97 -9.17
CA GLY A 44 -6.67 3.90 -9.08
C GLY A 44 -8.06 4.37 -8.66
N LEU A 45 -8.15 5.36 -7.75
CA LEU A 45 -9.44 5.97 -7.35
C LEU A 45 -10.18 6.66 -8.51
N LYS A 46 -9.47 7.09 -9.56
CA LYS A 46 -10.08 7.69 -10.77
C LYS A 46 -10.55 6.63 -11.77
N HIS A 47 -10.16 5.37 -11.56
CA HIS A 47 -10.39 4.24 -12.46
C HIS A 47 -10.98 3.04 -11.69
N LEU A 48 -11.90 3.29 -10.77
CA LEU A 48 -12.50 2.24 -9.92
C LEU A 48 -13.19 1.12 -10.72
N ASP A 49 -13.70 1.44 -11.91
CA ASP A 49 -14.35 0.47 -12.79
C ASP A 49 -13.35 -0.42 -13.55
N ASP A 50 -12.07 -0.04 -13.60
CA ASP A 50 -10.98 -0.81 -14.24
C ASP A 50 -9.68 -0.77 -13.43
N LEU A 51 -9.74 -1.24 -12.18
CA LEU A 51 -8.54 -1.36 -11.36
C LEU A 51 -7.52 -2.34 -11.95
N LYS A 52 -7.98 -3.42 -12.60
CA LYS A 52 -7.09 -4.44 -13.17
C LYS A 52 -6.25 -3.89 -14.31
N GLY A 53 -6.84 -3.15 -15.25
CA GLY A 53 -6.10 -2.48 -16.31
C GLY A 53 -5.14 -1.43 -15.74
N THR A 54 -5.65 -0.59 -14.82
CA THR A 54 -4.87 0.48 -14.19
C THR A 54 -3.62 -0.02 -13.47
N PHE A 55 -3.73 -1.14 -12.75
CA PHE A 55 -2.62 -1.70 -11.96
C PHE A 55 -1.84 -2.82 -12.66
N ALA A 56 -2.11 -3.15 -13.92
CA ALA A 56 -1.51 -4.30 -14.62
C ALA A 56 0.02 -4.27 -14.60
N THR A 57 0.63 -3.16 -15.05
CA THR A 57 2.09 -2.99 -15.06
C THR A 57 2.71 -3.08 -13.66
N LEU A 58 2.01 -2.56 -12.64
CA LEU A 58 2.47 -2.67 -11.26
C LEU A 58 2.34 -4.10 -10.73
N SER A 59 1.29 -4.82 -11.10
CA SER A 59 1.10 -6.23 -10.74
C SER A 59 2.27 -7.08 -11.24
N GLU A 60 2.63 -6.94 -12.52
CA GLU A 60 3.77 -7.64 -13.14
C GLU A 60 5.10 -7.26 -12.48
N LEU A 61 5.34 -5.97 -12.24
CA LEU A 61 6.54 -5.52 -11.52
C LEU A 61 6.69 -6.17 -10.15
N HIS A 62 5.60 -6.20 -9.35
CA HIS A 62 5.65 -6.72 -8.00
C HIS A 62 5.74 -8.26 -7.95
N CYS A 63 5.21 -8.94 -8.96
CA CYS A 63 5.34 -10.38 -9.15
C CYS A 63 6.75 -10.76 -9.62
N ASP A 64 7.14 -10.29 -10.81
CA ASP A 64 8.25 -10.87 -11.58
C ASP A 64 9.61 -10.33 -11.19
N LYS A 65 9.66 -9.13 -10.61
CA LYS A 65 10.92 -8.45 -10.27
C LYS A 65 11.11 -8.29 -8.76
N LEU A 66 10.04 -7.93 -8.06
CA LEU A 66 10.13 -7.65 -6.63
C LEU A 66 9.76 -8.85 -5.76
N HIS A 67 9.11 -9.87 -6.34
CA HIS A 67 8.69 -11.10 -5.65
C HIS A 67 7.96 -10.83 -4.32
N VAL A 68 7.06 -9.84 -4.35
CA VAL A 68 6.27 -9.43 -3.18
C VAL A 68 5.10 -10.38 -3.02
N ASP A 69 5.01 -11.08 -1.90
CA ASP A 69 3.85 -11.92 -1.58
C ASP A 69 2.55 -11.08 -1.63
N PRO A 70 1.52 -11.50 -2.40
CA PRO A 70 0.26 -10.79 -2.55
C PRO A 70 -0.43 -10.40 -1.25
N GLU A 71 -0.28 -11.17 -0.17
CA GLU A 71 -0.91 -10.84 1.11
C GLU A 71 -0.41 -9.49 1.66
N ASN A 72 0.82 -9.09 1.34
CA ASN A 72 1.35 -7.80 1.76
C ASN A 72 0.57 -6.60 1.17
N PHE A 73 -0.13 -6.77 0.05
CA PHE A 73 -1.00 -5.70 -0.49
C PHE A 73 -2.22 -5.46 0.40
N ARG A 74 -2.85 -6.53 0.89
CA ARG A 74 -3.94 -6.43 1.88
C ARG A 74 -3.46 -5.78 3.17
N LEU A 75 -2.28 -6.18 3.66
CA LEU A 75 -1.69 -5.59 4.86
C LEU A 75 -1.44 -4.07 4.71
N LEU A 76 -0.92 -3.64 3.55
CA LEU A 76 -0.75 -2.22 3.25
C LEU A 76 -2.11 -1.49 3.19
N GLY A 77 -3.12 -2.09 2.54
CA GLY A 77 -4.48 -1.56 2.50
C GLY A 77 -5.07 -1.33 3.90
N ASN A 78 -4.95 -2.31 4.79
CA ASN A 78 -5.41 -2.20 6.18
C ASN A 78 -4.69 -1.07 6.94
N VAL A 79 -3.38 -0.94 6.77
CA VAL A 79 -2.60 0.17 7.36
C VAL A 79 -3.10 1.51 6.83
N LEU A 80 -3.40 1.62 5.54
CA LEU A 80 -3.92 2.87 4.96
C LEU A 80 -5.26 3.25 5.59
N VAL A 81 -6.18 2.30 5.75
CA VAL A 81 -7.47 2.55 6.43
C VAL A 81 -7.27 3.02 7.87
N ILE A 82 -6.32 2.43 8.61
CA ILE A 82 -5.98 2.86 9.98
C ILE A 82 -5.43 4.28 9.99
N VAL A 83 -4.55 4.63 9.04
CA VAL A 83 -3.97 5.98 8.93
C VAL A 83 -5.05 7.01 8.61
N LEU A 84 -5.99 6.69 7.70
CA LEU A 84 -7.13 7.55 7.38
C LEU A 84 -8.03 7.76 8.60
N ALA A 85 -8.38 6.69 9.32
CA ALA A 85 -9.16 6.77 10.55
C ALA A 85 -8.49 7.66 11.60
N ARG A 86 -7.18 7.53 11.78
CA ARG A 86 -6.41 8.40 12.68
C ARG A 86 -6.39 9.85 12.23
N HIS A 87 -6.28 10.11 10.94
CA HIS A 87 -6.16 11.47 10.39
C HIS A 87 -7.48 12.25 10.47
N PHE A 88 -8.58 11.61 10.08
CA PHE A 88 -9.91 12.24 10.04
C PHE A 88 -10.71 12.08 11.34
N GLY A 89 -10.28 11.18 12.25
CA GLY A 89 -10.94 10.98 13.53
C GLY A 89 -12.43 10.63 13.38
N LYS A 90 -13.30 11.42 14.01
CA LYS A 90 -14.76 11.21 13.96
C LYS A 90 -15.37 11.42 12.58
N GLU A 91 -14.69 12.14 11.69
CA GLU A 91 -15.16 12.33 10.31
C GLU A 91 -15.04 11.05 9.48
N PHE A 92 -14.15 10.12 9.86
CA PHE A 92 -14.06 8.80 9.21
C PHE A 92 -15.14 7.86 9.74
N THR A 93 -16.38 8.12 9.33
CA THR A 93 -17.55 7.36 9.77
C THR A 93 -17.45 5.88 9.38
N PRO A 94 -18.25 4.98 10.00
CA PRO A 94 -18.30 3.58 9.61
C PRO A 94 -18.60 3.36 8.13
N GLU A 95 -19.43 4.22 7.51
CA GLU A 95 -19.75 4.18 6.09
C GLU A 95 -18.53 4.53 5.23
N LEU A 96 -17.77 5.58 5.60
CA LEU A 96 -16.52 5.92 4.92
C LEU A 96 -15.47 4.82 5.10
N GLN A 97 -15.34 4.26 6.30
CA GLN A 97 -14.46 3.12 6.55
C GLN A 97 -14.82 1.94 5.64
N ALA A 98 -16.10 1.58 5.55
CA ALA A 98 -16.56 0.49 4.68
C ALA A 98 -16.29 0.77 3.20
N ALA A 99 -16.47 2.01 2.75
CA ALA A 99 -16.15 2.42 1.38
C ALA A 99 -14.64 2.27 1.08
N TYR A 100 -13.77 2.80 1.95
CA TYR A 100 -12.32 2.68 1.78
C TYR A 100 -11.84 1.23 1.90
N GLN A 101 -12.47 0.41 2.75
CA GLN A 101 -12.19 -1.03 2.81
C GLN A 101 -12.46 -1.73 1.48
N LYS A 102 -13.56 -1.41 0.80
CA LYS A 102 -13.86 -1.94 -0.55
C LYS A 102 -12.80 -1.50 -1.56
N VAL A 103 -12.39 -0.24 -1.53
CA VAL A 103 -11.36 0.29 -2.43
C VAL A 103 -10.02 -0.43 -2.22
N VAL A 104 -9.52 -0.49 -0.99
CA VAL A 104 -8.20 -1.11 -0.74
C VAL A 104 -8.20 -2.60 -1.04
N ALA A 105 -9.33 -3.30 -0.85
CA ALA A 105 -9.49 -4.69 -1.27
C ALA A 105 -9.46 -4.83 -2.80
N GLY A 106 -10.15 -3.94 -3.53
CA GLY A 106 -10.11 -3.91 -5.00
C GLY A 106 -8.69 -3.66 -5.54
N VAL A 107 -7.97 -2.70 -4.96
CA VAL A 107 -6.58 -2.40 -5.34
C VAL A 107 -5.65 -3.58 -5.03
N ALA A 108 -5.78 -4.22 -3.87
CA ALA A 108 -5.00 -5.42 -3.54
C ALA A 108 -5.26 -6.57 -4.53
N ASN A 109 -6.53 -6.82 -4.88
CA ASN A 109 -6.89 -7.82 -5.87
C ASN A 109 -6.33 -7.51 -7.26
N ALA A 110 -6.34 -6.23 -7.67
CA ALA A 110 -5.78 -5.80 -8.95
C ALA A 110 -4.26 -5.95 -8.99
N LEU A 111 -3.56 -5.56 -7.92
CA LEU A 111 -2.11 -5.73 -7.78
C LEU A 111 -1.69 -7.20 -7.75
N ALA A 112 -2.55 -8.10 -7.26
CA ALA A 112 -2.29 -9.54 -7.26
C ALA A 112 -2.69 -10.25 -8.57
N HIS A 113 -3.29 -9.56 -9.54
CA HIS A 113 -3.98 -10.22 -10.66
C HIS A 113 -3.05 -10.95 -11.64
N LYS A 114 -1.81 -10.46 -11.83
CA LYS A 114 -0.82 -11.01 -12.79
C LYS A 114 0.20 -11.95 -12.14
N TYR A 115 -0.07 -12.40 -10.92
CA TYR A 115 0.77 -13.37 -10.22
C TYR A 115 0.57 -14.76 -10.80
N HIS A 116 1.67 -15.46 -11.10
CA HIS A 116 1.69 -16.80 -11.71
C HIS A 116 2.73 -17.71 -11.06
#